data_AF-A0A7K0N370-F1
#
_entry.id   AF-A0A7K0N370-F1
#
_cell.length_a   1.000
_cell.length_b   1.000
_cell.length_c   1.000
_cell.angle_alpha   90.00
_cell.angle_beta   90.00
_cell.angle_gamma   90.00
#
_symmetry.space_group_name_H-M   'P 1'
#
loop_
_entity.id
_entity.type
_entity.pdbx_description
1 polymer ?
#
loop_
_entity_poly.entity_id
_entity_poly.type
_entity_poly.pdbx_seq_one_letter_code
_entity_poly.pdbx_strand_id
1 'polypeptide(L)'
;MFTPYRELFRTPGGLRFSLAGFIGRMPISMDSLALIFIVVHASGSYTLAGALAAVGSVVVAIAMPLWSRTADRVGQKRTLLFAIPIRIGFLTLFIALVNFNAPIWSWFVSIIAAEATVINAGGMVRRRWLWALGENRTLI
;
A
#
# COMPACT_ATOMS: atom_id res chain seq x y z
N MET A 1 15.25 -30.82 -4.02
CA MET A 1 14.22 -30.03 -3.30
C MET A 1 13.93 -28.67 -3.94
N PHE A 2 14.89 -27.92 -4.49
CA PHE A 2 14.62 -26.59 -5.09
C PHE A 2 14.16 -26.59 -6.57
N THR A 3 14.15 -27.75 -7.23
CA THR A 3 13.76 -27.91 -8.65
C THR A 3 12.37 -27.34 -8.97
N PRO A 4 11.32 -27.57 -8.14
CA PRO A 4 9.98 -27.02 -8.39
C PRO A 4 9.93 -25.48 -8.32
N TYR A 5 10.69 -24.86 -7.41
CA TYR A 5 10.79 -23.40 -7.32
C TYR A 5 11.50 -22.81 -8.54
N ARG A 6 12.52 -23.50 -9.06
CA ARG A 6 13.25 -23.07 -10.25
C ARG A 6 12.38 -23.15 -11.51
N GLU A 7 11.50 -24.15 -11.60
CA GLU A 7 10.49 -24.24 -12.67
C GLU A 7 9.39 -23.19 -12.51
N LEU A 8 8.96 -22.92 -11.27
CA LEU A 8 7.98 -21.88 -10.99
C LEU A 8 8.47 -20.49 -11.42
N PHE A 9 9.72 -20.12 -11.10
CA PHE A 9 10.28 -18.82 -11.51
C PHE A 9 10.68 -18.75 -12.99
N ARG A 10 10.67 -19.88 -13.72
CA ARG A 10 10.81 -19.90 -15.18
C ARG A 10 9.55 -19.49 -15.92
N THR A 11 8.40 -19.35 -15.24
CA THR A 11 7.20 -18.77 -15.87
C THR A 11 7.49 -17.36 -16.41
N PRO A 12 7.06 -17.04 -17.64
CA PRO A 12 7.34 -15.75 -18.26
C PRO A 12 6.86 -14.58 -17.38
N GLY A 13 7.80 -13.78 -16.88
CA GLY A 13 7.50 -12.62 -16.04
C GLY A 13 7.29 -12.91 -14.54
N GLY A 14 7.30 -14.18 -14.10
CA GLY A 14 7.17 -14.65 -12.71
C GLY A 14 8.02 -13.87 -11.71
N LEU A 15 9.31 -13.78 -12.01
CA LEU A 15 10.29 -13.09 -11.18
C LEU A 15 10.06 -11.57 -11.13
N ARG A 16 9.72 -10.95 -12.28
CA ARG A 16 9.57 -9.49 -12.40
C ARG A 16 8.44 -8.95 -11.54
N PHE A 17 7.26 -9.58 -11.55
CA PHE A 17 6.14 -9.11 -10.73
C PHE A 17 6.28 -9.52 -9.26
N SER A 18 6.99 -10.62 -8.97
CA SER A 18 7.30 -11.02 -7.59
C SER A 18 8.28 -10.05 -6.92
N LEU A 19 9.33 -9.63 -7.62
CA LEU A 19 10.27 -8.61 -7.15
C LEU A 19 9.58 -7.25 -6.95
N ALA A 20 8.73 -6.83 -7.89
CA ALA A 20 7.95 -5.60 -7.73
C ALA A 20 7.04 -5.65 -6.49
N GLY A 21 6.39 -6.79 -6.23
CA GLY A 21 5.60 -6.99 -5.01
C GLY A 21 6.43 -7.03 -3.73
N PHE A 22 7.65 -7.55 -3.79
CA PHE A 22 8.56 -7.55 -2.65
C PHE A 22 8.99 -6.12 -2.28
N ILE A 23 9.43 -5.34 -3.26
CA ILE A 23 9.79 -3.92 -3.07
C ILE A 23 8.58 -3.14 -2.54
N GLY A 24 7.41 -3.33 -3.14
CA GLY A 24 6.17 -2.67 -2.70
C GLY A 24 5.71 -3.03 -1.29
N ARG A 25 6.26 -4.10 -0.68
CA ARG A 25 5.93 -4.52 0.68
C ARG A 25 6.89 -4.03 1.74
N MET A 26 8.13 -3.69 1.38
CA MET A 26 9.14 -3.19 2.32
C MET A 26 8.63 -2.02 3.19
N PRO A 27 7.95 -1.00 2.64
CA PRO A 27 7.56 0.15 3.45
C PRO A 27 6.30 -0.07 4.30
N ILE A 28 5.56 -1.19 4.16
CA ILE A 28 4.24 -1.34 4.82
C ILE A 28 4.33 -1.16 6.34
N SER A 29 5.32 -1.78 6.99
CA SER A 29 5.52 -1.61 8.43
C SER A 29 6.15 -0.26 8.79
N MET A 30 6.93 0.31 7.87
CA MET A 30 7.61 1.58 8.07
C MET A 30 6.62 2.75 8.01
N ASP A 31 5.57 2.69 7.18
CA ASP A 31 4.54 3.73 7.06
C ASP A 31 3.89 4.00 8.43
N SER A 32 3.49 2.96 9.17
CA SER A 32 2.87 3.13 10.49
C SER A 32 3.82 3.73 11.52
N LEU A 33 5.09 3.32 11.53
CA LEU A 33 6.10 3.89 12.43
C LEU A 33 6.42 5.34 12.08
N ALA A 34 6.56 5.65 10.80
CA ALA A 34 6.84 7.00 10.31
C ALA A 34 5.71 7.98 10.70
N LEU A 35 4.45 7.56 10.54
CA LEU A 35 3.30 8.34 10.98
C LEU A 35 3.40 8.70 12.47
N ILE A 36 3.65 7.70 13.32
CA ILE A 36 3.74 7.91 14.77
C ILE A 36 4.88 8.85 15.10
N PHE A 37 6.08 8.62 14.55
CA PHE A 37 7.25 9.43 14.86
C PHE A 37 7.12 10.87 14.39
N ILE A 38 6.57 11.13 13.20
CA ILE A 38 6.35 12.49 12.71
C ILE A 38 5.39 13.24 13.65
N VAL A 39 4.28 12.61 14.04
CA VAL A 39 3.29 13.24 14.91
C VAL A 39 3.85 13.46 16.32
N VAL A 40 4.53 12.48 16.90
CA VAL A 40 5.15 12.61 18.24
C VAL A 40 6.25 13.66 18.23
N HIS A 41 7.07 13.71 17.18
CA HIS A 41 8.12 14.73 17.05
C HIS A 41 7.53 16.14 16.98
N ALA A 42 6.44 16.33 16.24
CA ALA A 42 5.82 17.64 16.06
C ALA A 42 4.94 18.08 17.24
N SER A 43 4.23 17.16 17.89
CA SER A 43 3.21 17.48 18.92
C SER A 43 3.59 17.06 20.34
N GLY A 44 4.59 16.20 20.51
CA GLY A 44 4.91 15.55 21.79
C GLY A 44 3.86 14.54 22.26
N SER A 45 2.77 14.33 21.51
CA SER A 45 1.60 13.58 21.97
C SER A 45 1.48 12.21 21.31
N TYR A 46 1.73 11.15 22.08
CA TYR A 46 1.44 9.77 21.67
C TYR A 46 -0.06 9.51 21.50
N THR A 47 -0.91 10.19 22.26
CA THR A 47 -2.38 10.07 22.14
C THR A 47 -2.84 10.54 20.77
N LEU A 48 -2.30 11.66 20.29
CA LEU A 48 -2.63 12.19 18.96
C LEU A 48 -2.12 11.26 17.85
N ALA A 49 -0.89 10.76 17.98
CA ALA A 49 -0.32 9.79 17.05
C ALA A 49 -1.15 8.50 16.99
N GLY A 50 -1.58 7.99 18.14
CA GLY A 50 -2.46 6.83 18.24
C GLY A 50 -3.83 7.07 17.61
N ALA A 51 -4.43 8.24 17.81
CA ALA A 51 -5.70 8.61 17.18
C ALA A 51 -5.59 8.67 15.65
N LEU A 52 -4.52 9.28 15.11
CA LEU A 52 -4.25 9.30 13.68
C LEU A 52 -4.05 7.90 13.11
N ALA A 53 -3.29 7.04 13.80
CA ALA A 53 -3.04 5.66 13.39
C ALA A 53 -4.34 4.82 13.41
N ALA A 54 -5.20 5.02 14.41
CA ALA A 54 -6.50 4.35 14.49
C ALA A 54 -7.42 4.76 13.34
N VAL A 55 -7.53 6.07 13.06
CA VAL A 55 -8.31 6.59 11.94
C VAL A 55 -7.77 6.06 10.62
N GLY A 56 -6.45 6.13 10.41
CA GLY A 56 -5.79 5.59 9.23
C GLY A 56 -6.11 4.10 9.03
N SER A 57 -6.05 3.30 10.10
CA SER A 57 -6.36 1.86 10.04
C SER A 57 -7.80 1.58 9.62
N VAL A 58 -8.78 2.35 10.14
CA VAL A 58 -10.18 2.24 9.74
C VAL A 58 -10.36 2.59 8.26
N VAL A 59 -9.70 3.65 7.79
CA VAL A 59 -9.75 4.06 6.39
C VAL A 59 -9.14 2.99 5.48
N VAL A 60 -7.97 2.45 5.83
CA VAL A 60 -7.32 1.34 5.11
C VAL A 60 -8.24 0.12 5.03
N ALA A 61 -8.90 -0.25 6.13
CA ALA A 61 -9.81 -1.40 6.18
C ALA A 61 -10.97 -1.28 5.17
N ILE A 62 -11.45 -0.04 4.93
CA ILE A 62 -12.53 0.24 3.96
C ILE A 62 -11.96 0.40 2.54
N ALA A 63 -10.84 1.09 2.39
CA ALA A 63 -10.23 1.42 1.10
C ALA A 63 -9.64 0.18 0.40
N MET A 64 -9.05 -0.75 1.14
CA MET A 64 -8.41 -1.95 0.57
C MET A 64 -9.38 -2.80 -0.28
N PRO A 65 -10.59 -3.18 0.20
CA PRO A 65 -11.58 -3.88 -0.61
C PRO A 65 -12.03 -3.10 -1.85
N LEU A 66 -12.22 -1.79 -1.73
CA LEU A 66 -12.67 -0.92 -2.82
C LEU A 66 -11.62 -0.89 -3.94
N TRP A 67 -10.36 -0.66 -3.61
CA TRP A 67 -9.28 -0.66 -4.58
C TRP A 67 -9.00 -2.03 -5.17
N SER A 68 -9.18 -3.11 -4.41
CA SER A 68 -9.12 -4.47 -4.95
C SER A 68 -10.17 -4.65 -6.06
N ARG A 69 -11.42 -4.25 -5.83
CA ARG A 69 -12.50 -4.33 -6.84
C ARG A 69 -12.23 -3.43 -8.05
N THR A 70 -11.69 -2.23 -7.83
CA THR A 70 -11.37 -1.29 -8.91
C THR A 70 -10.22 -1.80 -9.79
N ALA A 71 -9.15 -2.34 -9.17
CA ALA A 71 -8.04 -2.95 -9.89
C ALA A 71 -8.50 -4.14 -10.75
N ASP A 72 -9.52 -4.85 -10.28
CA ASP A 72 -10.11 -5.99 -10.98
C ASP A 72 -10.92 -5.58 -12.21
N ARG A 73 -11.51 -4.37 -12.22
CA ARG A 73 -12.33 -3.85 -13.34
C ARG A 73 -11.55 -3.00 -14.33
N VAL A 74 -10.72 -2.08 -13.84
CA VAL A 74 -10.00 -1.07 -14.65
C VAL A 74 -8.60 -1.56 -15.07
N GLY A 75 -8.13 -2.64 -14.43
CA GLY A 75 -6.82 -3.24 -14.65
C GLY A 75 -5.76 -2.69 -13.69
N GLN A 76 -4.92 -3.60 -13.17
CA GLN A 76 -3.89 -3.30 -12.17
C GLN A 76 -3.00 -2.12 -12.55
N LYS A 77 -2.53 -2.06 -13.81
CA LYS A 77 -1.61 -1.01 -14.29
C LYS A 77 -2.20 0.40 -14.16
N ARG A 78 -3.45 0.59 -14.60
CA ARG A 78 -4.11 1.90 -14.54
C ARG A 78 -4.37 2.31 -13.09
N THR A 79 -4.82 1.37 -12.26
CA THR A 79 -5.03 1.63 -10.83
C THR A 79 -3.75 2.06 -10.12
N LEU A 80 -2.64 1.35 -10.36
CA LEU A 80 -1.33 1.69 -9.80
C LEU A 80 -0.84 3.09 -10.27
N LEU A 81 -1.01 3.41 -11.55
CA LEU A 81 -0.59 4.69 -12.12
C LEU A 81 -1.33 5.89 -11.51
N PHE A 82 -2.58 5.73 -11.09
CA PHE A 82 -3.34 6.82 -10.45
C PHE A 82 -3.15 6.86 -8.94
N ALA A 83 -3.25 5.73 -8.26
CA ALA A 83 -3.26 5.72 -6.80
C ALA A 83 -1.88 6.01 -6.18
N ILE A 84 -0.77 5.59 -6.83
CA ILE A 84 0.59 5.89 -6.32
C ILE A 84 0.87 7.40 -6.23
N PRO A 85 0.76 8.20 -7.31
CA PRO A 85 1.08 9.63 -7.23
C PRO A 85 0.13 10.38 -6.30
N ILE A 86 -1.15 9.98 -6.23
CA ILE A 86 -2.12 10.58 -5.31
C ILE A 86 -1.70 10.31 -3.85
N ARG A 87 -1.33 9.06 -3.51
CA ARG A 87 -0.85 8.72 -2.17
C ARG A 87 0.40 9.51 -1.79
N ILE A 88 1.38 9.58 -2.70
CA ILE A 88 2.63 10.34 -2.47
C ILE A 88 2.31 11.82 -2.27
N GLY A 89 1.40 12.39 -3.07
CA GLY A 89 0.96 13.78 -2.94
C GLY A 89 0.36 14.08 -1.57
N PHE A 90 -0.55 13.23 -1.09
CA PHE A 90 -1.17 13.43 0.24
C PHE A 90 -0.20 13.19 1.41
N LEU A 91 0.73 12.23 1.29
CA LEU A 91 1.78 12.06 2.30
C LEU A 91 2.73 13.26 2.35
N THR A 92 3.09 13.81 1.19
CA THR A 92 3.93 15.01 1.12
C THR A 92 3.20 16.22 1.70
N LEU A 93 1.89 16.34 1.40
CA LEU A 93 1.03 17.36 2.00
C LEU A 93 0.94 17.20 3.52
N PHE A 94 0.78 15.98 4.03
CA PHE A 94 0.78 15.71 5.47
C PHE A 94 2.08 16.17 6.12
N ILE A 95 3.24 15.80 5.55
CA ILE A 95 4.55 16.23 6.05
C ILE A 95 4.66 17.76 6.04
N ALA A 96 4.21 18.42 4.97
CA ALA A 96 4.21 19.88 4.89
C ALA A 96 3.31 20.50 5.97
N LEU A 97 2.08 20.02 6.14
CA LEU A 97 1.12 20.52 7.15
C LEU A 97 1.66 20.37 8.57
N VAL A 98 2.36 19.28 8.85
CA VAL A 98 3.02 19.08 10.14
C VAL A 98 4.17 20.09 10.33
N ASN A 99 5.02 20.27 9.32
CA ASN A 99 6.15 21.21 9.38
C ASN A 99 5.72 22.67 9.53
N PHE A 100 4.61 23.07 8.90
CA PHE A 100 4.09 24.44 8.99
C PHE A 100 3.22 24.70 10.23
N ASN A 101 3.16 23.77 11.20
CA ASN A 101 2.30 23.87 12.38
C ASN A 101 0.82 24.15 12.02
N ALA A 102 0.35 23.53 10.93
CA ALA A 102 -1.04 23.68 10.51
C ALA A 102 -1.99 23.09 11.56
N PRO A 103 -3.28 23.48 11.55
CA PRO A 103 -4.27 22.96 12.48
C PRO A 103 -4.36 21.44 12.44
N ILE A 104 -4.51 20.80 13.60
CA ILE A 104 -4.53 19.33 13.76
C ILE A 104 -5.56 18.65 12.85
N TRP A 105 -6.73 19.26 12.64
CA TRP A 105 -7.77 18.69 11.76
C TRP A 105 -7.26 18.47 10.32
N SER A 106 -6.34 19.30 9.83
CA SER A 106 -5.74 19.16 8.49
C SER A 106 -4.84 17.92 8.37
N TRP A 107 -4.21 17.52 9.48
CA TRP A 107 -3.38 16.31 9.56
C TRP A 107 -4.26 15.06 9.40
N PHE A 108 -5.43 15.05 10.04
CA PHE A 108 -6.41 13.97 9.86
C PHE A 108 -6.91 13.89 8.42
N VAL A 109 -7.29 15.02 7.81
CA VAL A 109 -7.80 15.05 6.43
C VAL A 109 -6.77 14.53 5.43
N SER A 110 -5.52 14.97 5.55
CA SER A 110 -4.43 14.53 4.66
C SER A 110 -4.11 13.04 4.82
N ILE A 111 -4.09 12.52 6.05
CA ILE A 111 -3.89 11.08 6.29
C ILE A 111 -5.06 10.24 5.83
N ILE A 112 -6.30 10.68 6.07
CA ILE A 112 -7.48 9.99 5.54
C ILE A 112 -7.39 9.92 4.00
N ALA A 113 -6.99 11.00 3.33
CA ALA A 113 -6.83 11.02 1.88
C ALA A 113 -5.67 10.12 1.40
N ALA A 114 -4.54 10.11 2.10
CA ALA A 114 -3.40 9.23 1.80
C ALA A 114 -3.76 7.75 1.98
N GLU A 115 -4.44 7.40 3.06
CA GLU A 115 -4.84 6.01 3.36
C GLU A 115 -6.02 5.54 2.51
N ALA A 116 -6.90 6.46 2.10
CA ALA A 116 -7.96 6.16 1.14
C ALA A 116 -7.42 5.72 -0.22
N THR A 117 -6.15 5.95 -0.52
CA THR A 117 -5.49 5.55 -1.78
C THR A 117 -4.51 4.38 -1.61
N VAL A 118 -4.56 3.68 -0.48
CA VAL A 118 -3.73 2.49 -0.23
C VAL A 118 -4.09 1.35 -1.19
N ILE A 119 -3.07 0.64 -1.67
CA ILE A 119 -3.21 -0.45 -2.63
C ILE A 119 -2.67 -1.76 -2.04
N ASN A 120 -3.41 -2.86 -2.20
CA ASN A 120 -2.94 -4.18 -1.82
C ASN A 120 -2.02 -4.80 -2.88
N ALA A 121 -0.72 -4.52 -2.79
CA ALA A 121 0.30 -5.10 -3.67
C ALA A 121 0.34 -6.65 -3.60
N GLY A 122 0.07 -7.23 -2.43
CA GLY A 122 0.07 -8.68 -2.22
C GLY A 122 -1.04 -9.41 -2.98
N GLY A 123 -2.26 -8.87 -2.93
CA GLY A 123 -3.40 -9.38 -3.67
C GLY A 123 -3.16 -9.34 -5.17
N MET A 124 -2.51 -8.28 -5.67
CA MET A 124 -2.19 -8.13 -7.10
C MET A 124 -1.20 -9.19 -7.59
N VAL A 125 -0.13 -9.44 -6.83
CA VAL A 125 0.84 -10.50 -7.16
C VAL A 125 0.19 -11.87 -7.15
N ARG A 126 -0.66 -12.16 -6.15
CA ARG A 126 -1.43 -13.42 -6.11
C ARG A 126 -2.31 -13.58 -7.34
N ARG A 127 -3.02 -12.53 -7.75
CA ARG A 127 -3.87 -12.54 -8.95
C ARG A 127 -3.08 -12.80 -10.22
N ARG A 128 -1.88 -12.21 -10.36
CA ARG A 128 -1.00 -12.45 -11.51
C ARG A 128 -0.46 -13.88 -11.53
N TRP A 129 -0.13 -14.46 -10.37
CA TRP A 129 0.23 -15.88 -10.27
C TRP A 129 -0.93 -16.79 -10.69
N LEU A 130 -2.16 -16.51 -10.24
CA LEU A 130 -3.33 -17.28 -10.65
C LEU A 130 -3.58 -17.25 -12.16
N TRP A 131 -3.32 -16.11 -12.80
CA TRP A 131 -3.40 -15.97 -14.26
C TRP A 131 -2.26 -16.71 -14.96
N ALA A 132 -1.02 -16.55 -14.49
CA ALA A 132 0.17 -17.19 -15.08
C ALA A 132 0.17 -18.73 -14.94
N LEU A 133 -0.46 -19.27 -13.89
CA LEU A 133 -0.59 -20.71 -13.65
C LEU A 133 -1.88 -21.32 -14.25
N GLY A 134 -2.76 -20.49 -14.82
CA GLY A 134 -4.10 -20.87 -15.30
C GLY A 134 -4.12 -21.92 -16.42
N GLU A 135 -3.00 -22.14 -17.12
CA GLU A 135 -2.84 -23.19 -18.14
C GLU A 135 -2.17 -24.49 -17.63
N ASN A 136 -1.50 -24.47 -16.47
CA ASN A 136 -0.75 -25.62 -15.93
C ASN A 136 -1.13 -25.86 -14.46
N ARG A 137 -2.39 -26.23 -14.22
CA ARG A 137 -2.92 -26.58 -12.89
C ARG A 137 -2.39 -27.89 -12.30
N THR A 138 -1.48 -28.58 -12.97
CA THR A 138 -0.92 -29.88 -12.55
C THR A 138 0.24 -29.78 -11.55
N LEU A 139 0.68 -28.58 -11.18
CA LEU A 139 1.84 -28.34 -10.30
C LEU A 139 1.48 -27.88 -8.87
N ILE A 140 0.20 -27.97 -8.48
CA ILE A 140 -0.28 -27.75 -7.10
C ILE A 140 -0.95 -29.03 -6.64
#